data_AF-A0A5B2TIX6-F1
#
_entry.id   AF-A0A5B2TIX6-F1
#
_cell.length_a   1.000
_cell.length_b   1.000
_cell.length_c   1.000
_cell.angle_alpha   90.00
_cell.angle_beta   90.00
_cell.angle_gamma   90.00
#
_symmetry.space_group_name_H-M   'P 1'
#
loop_
_entity.id
_entity.type
_entity.pdbx_description
1 polymer ?
#
loop_
_entity_poly.entity_id
_entity_poly.type
_entity_poly.pdbx_seq_one_letter_code
_entity_poly.pdbx_strand_id
1 'polypeptide(L)'
;MAARKSFPGRIMGTDGDDVLFGDTPGTLASGRGGHDRIDGGPGVDRLYGDAFGLTGRARGGDDHLIGGPAFYDQLYGDADTMSGRSRGGNDVLDDFGGGWSLIYGDARVMTDQARGGHDVIFGGADAAWGDAWGMSGQSRGGDDLILLEDRGVMNHAHGDAGALEGEARGGDDIIRGAGGVDEIFGDAVAMSGAVCGGDDVLFGRDGDDILFGDARTLSVITSPEGAQAPRAGDDSLFGGDGNDILHGDAETIWWGATGGNDRLTGGGGADIFVVAGDSSNGHDVILDYGRGGDVLRFEFLPILVPHRLEARVEDGSTVITLGDGTVTLRGYVGALNTSSDAPLDIVFV
;
A
#
# COMPACT_ATOMS: atom_id res chain seq x y z
N MET A 1 -8.74 6.57 -32.67
CA MET A 1 -9.56 6.19 -33.88
C MET A 1 -10.04 4.76 -33.57
N ALA A 2 -11.27 4.31 -33.88
CA ALA A 2 -11.77 3.05 -33.27
C ALA A 2 -10.82 1.84 -33.41
N ALA A 3 -10.30 1.37 -32.27
CA ALA A 3 -9.44 0.21 -32.14
C ALA A 3 -10.10 -1.06 -32.69
N ARG A 4 -9.28 -2.02 -33.15
CA ARG A 4 -9.76 -3.28 -33.75
C ARG A 4 -9.25 -4.47 -32.94
N LYS A 5 -10.17 -5.30 -32.46
CA LYS A 5 -9.87 -6.64 -31.92
C LYS A 5 -9.26 -7.47 -33.05
N SER A 6 -7.93 -7.66 -33.02
CA SER A 6 -7.17 -8.27 -34.12
C SER A 6 -7.25 -9.80 -34.09
N PHE A 7 -7.47 -10.37 -32.91
CA PHE A 7 -7.70 -11.79 -32.58
C PHE A 7 -8.59 -11.87 -31.31
N PRO A 8 -9.28 -12.99 -31.02
CA PRO A 8 -9.90 -13.16 -29.70
C PRO A 8 -8.81 -12.98 -28.62
N GLY A 9 -9.02 -12.09 -27.66
CA GLY A 9 -8.03 -11.80 -26.62
C GLY A 9 -6.96 -10.77 -26.99
N ARG A 10 -7.01 -10.07 -28.13
CA ARG A 10 -5.99 -9.05 -28.45
C ARG A 10 -6.54 -7.77 -29.06
N ILE A 11 -6.28 -6.65 -28.39
CA ILE A 11 -6.68 -5.30 -28.77
C ILE A 11 -5.43 -4.43 -28.87
N MET A 12 -5.36 -3.64 -29.95
CA MET A 12 -4.28 -2.66 -30.16
C MET A 12 -4.94 -1.31 -30.40
N GLY A 13 -4.49 -0.29 -29.68
CA GLY A 13 -4.80 1.10 -29.95
C GLY A 13 -4.10 1.62 -31.19
N THR A 14 -4.23 2.91 -31.39
CA THR A 14 -3.74 3.71 -32.51
C THR A 14 -2.57 4.57 -32.04
N ASP A 15 -2.10 5.49 -32.88
CA ASP A 15 -1.00 6.40 -32.51
C ASP A 15 -1.49 7.64 -31.72
N GLY A 16 -2.73 7.65 -31.25
CA GLY A 16 -3.25 8.75 -30.44
C GLY A 16 -4.32 8.26 -29.49
N ASP A 17 -4.72 9.14 -28.57
CA ASP A 17 -5.55 8.84 -27.40
C ASP A 17 -6.74 7.90 -27.68
N ASP A 18 -6.71 6.73 -27.06
CA ASP A 18 -7.70 5.68 -27.20
C ASP A 18 -8.38 5.32 -25.87
N VAL A 19 -9.59 4.77 -25.99
CA VAL A 19 -10.32 4.16 -24.88
C VAL A 19 -10.65 2.73 -25.28
N LEU A 20 -10.05 1.76 -24.62
CA LEU A 20 -10.06 0.35 -24.96
C LEU A 20 -10.75 -0.47 -23.86
N PHE A 21 -11.52 -1.48 -24.28
CA PHE A 21 -12.23 -2.42 -23.40
C PHE A 21 -12.04 -3.83 -23.94
N GLY A 22 -11.65 -4.81 -23.12
CA GLY A 22 -11.53 -6.21 -23.56
C GLY A 22 -12.85 -6.76 -24.08
N ASP A 23 -13.94 -6.48 -23.36
CA ASP A 23 -15.27 -7.01 -23.70
C ASP A 23 -16.29 -5.94 -24.06
N THR A 24 -16.57 -5.01 -23.15
CA THR A 24 -17.75 -4.14 -23.31
C THR A 24 -17.54 -2.74 -22.74
N PRO A 25 -17.90 -1.68 -23.48
CA PRO A 25 -17.85 -0.32 -22.95
C PRO A 25 -18.95 -0.02 -21.90
N GLY A 26 -19.78 -1.01 -21.57
CA GLY A 26 -20.88 -0.87 -20.61
C GLY A 26 -20.61 -1.61 -19.31
N THR A 27 -21.68 -1.94 -18.59
CA THR A 27 -21.61 -2.68 -17.32
C THR A 27 -21.88 -4.16 -17.53
N LEU A 28 -21.02 -5.02 -16.98
CA LEU A 28 -21.30 -6.44 -16.77
C LEU A 28 -21.99 -6.62 -15.41
N ALA A 29 -23.25 -7.04 -15.42
CA ALA A 29 -24.01 -7.34 -14.19
C ALA A 29 -23.98 -8.82 -13.79
N SER A 30 -23.59 -9.68 -14.74
CA SER A 30 -23.45 -11.12 -14.58
C SER A 30 -22.64 -11.68 -15.75
N GLY A 31 -21.87 -12.73 -15.51
CA GLY A 31 -21.02 -13.33 -16.54
C GLY A 31 -19.56 -13.26 -16.14
N ARG A 32 -18.69 -13.61 -17.08
CA ARG A 32 -17.24 -13.46 -16.96
C ARG A 32 -16.76 -12.60 -18.11
N GLY A 33 -15.88 -11.68 -17.81
CA GLY A 33 -15.03 -11.06 -18.79
C GLY A 33 -14.03 -12.05 -19.40
N GLY A 34 -13.42 -11.63 -20.49
CA GLY A 34 -12.42 -12.37 -21.26
C GLY A 34 -11.05 -12.36 -20.59
N HIS A 35 -10.11 -13.11 -21.15
CA HIS A 35 -8.69 -12.89 -20.87
C HIS A 35 -8.11 -12.21 -22.09
N ASP A 36 -7.93 -10.91 -22.01
CA ASP A 36 -7.60 -9.99 -23.06
C ASP A 36 -6.19 -9.41 -22.86
N ARG A 37 -5.50 -9.23 -23.98
CA ARG A 37 -4.26 -8.48 -24.06
C ARG A 37 -4.55 -7.15 -24.74
N ILE A 38 -4.34 -6.06 -24.03
CA ILE A 38 -4.63 -4.71 -24.49
C ILE A 38 -3.33 -3.92 -24.55
N ASP A 39 -3.07 -3.27 -25.67
CA ASP A 39 -1.90 -2.42 -25.90
C ASP A 39 -2.42 -1.06 -26.36
N GLY A 40 -2.25 -0.01 -25.54
CA GLY A 40 -2.69 1.35 -25.84
C GLY A 40 -1.96 1.92 -27.05
N GLY A 41 -0.65 1.65 -27.14
CA GLY A 41 0.20 2.21 -28.17
C GLY A 41 0.61 3.65 -27.81
N PRO A 42 1.00 4.48 -28.78
CA PRO A 42 1.28 5.88 -28.52
C PRO A 42 -0.02 6.66 -28.28
N GLY A 43 -0.02 7.59 -27.33
CA GLY A 43 -1.18 8.43 -27.03
C GLY A 43 -1.48 8.41 -25.55
N VAL A 44 -2.35 9.31 -25.06
CA VAL A 44 -2.84 9.20 -23.69
C VAL A 44 -4.02 8.26 -23.68
N ASP A 45 -3.81 7.05 -23.19
CA ASP A 45 -4.73 5.94 -23.35
C ASP A 45 -5.47 5.60 -22.05
N ARG A 46 -6.68 5.06 -22.22
CA ARG A 46 -7.47 4.49 -21.14
C ARG A 46 -7.83 3.05 -21.44
N LEU A 47 -7.31 2.13 -20.65
CA LEU A 47 -7.43 0.70 -20.85
C LEU A 47 -8.25 0.09 -19.73
N TYR A 48 -9.31 -0.62 -20.10
CA TYR A 48 -10.10 -1.45 -19.19
C TYR A 48 -9.96 -2.89 -19.66
N GLY A 49 -9.48 -3.79 -18.81
CA GLY A 49 -9.32 -5.18 -19.22
C GLY A 49 -10.65 -5.80 -19.62
N ASP A 50 -11.75 -5.55 -18.90
CA ASP A 50 -13.05 -6.09 -19.29
C ASP A 50 -14.07 -5.04 -19.73
N ALA A 51 -14.46 -4.19 -18.79
CA ALA A 51 -15.70 -3.45 -18.89
C ALA A 51 -15.63 -2.09 -18.20
N PHE A 52 -16.51 -1.16 -18.55
CA PHE A 52 -16.57 0.09 -17.79
C PHE A 52 -17.03 -0.14 -16.34
N GLY A 53 -17.86 -1.16 -16.08
CA GLY A 53 -18.22 -1.50 -14.71
C GLY A 53 -18.57 -2.97 -14.50
N LEU A 54 -18.19 -3.51 -13.35
CA LEU A 54 -18.60 -4.83 -12.89
C LEU A 54 -19.56 -4.69 -11.70
N THR A 55 -20.70 -5.36 -11.77
CA THR A 55 -21.70 -5.31 -10.70
C THR A 55 -22.28 -6.68 -10.40
N GLY A 56 -22.97 -6.79 -9.27
CA GLY A 56 -23.80 -7.96 -8.97
C GLY A 56 -22.97 -9.21 -8.71
N ARG A 57 -22.87 -10.12 -9.68
CA ARG A 57 -22.02 -11.33 -9.58
C ARG A 57 -21.13 -11.50 -10.81
N ALA A 58 -20.90 -10.41 -11.55
CA ALA A 58 -19.94 -10.41 -12.64
C ALA A 58 -18.55 -10.78 -12.11
N ARG A 59 -17.73 -11.30 -13.01
CA ARG A 59 -16.32 -11.54 -12.74
C ARG A 59 -15.54 -10.96 -13.89
N GLY A 60 -14.49 -10.24 -13.59
CA GLY A 60 -13.51 -9.94 -14.59
C GLY A 60 -12.67 -11.15 -14.96
N GLY A 61 -11.79 -10.98 -15.93
CA GLY A 61 -10.84 -12.00 -16.32
C GLY A 61 -9.41 -11.50 -16.25
N ASP A 62 -8.50 -12.44 -16.02
CA ASP A 62 -7.05 -12.21 -15.97
C ASP A 62 -6.53 -11.64 -17.30
N ASP A 63 -6.21 -10.36 -17.29
CA ASP A 63 -5.88 -9.53 -18.43
C ASP A 63 -4.41 -9.11 -18.44
N HIS A 64 -3.94 -8.64 -19.59
CA HIS A 64 -2.61 -8.07 -19.74
C HIS A 64 -2.70 -6.72 -20.43
N LEU A 65 -2.48 -5.66 -19.67
CA LEU A 65 -2.62 -4.27 -20.13
C LEU A 65 -1.24 -3.64 -20.29
N ILE A 66 -1.02 -3.00 -21.43
CA ILE A 66 0.20 -2.25 -21.74
C ILE A 66 -0.20 -0.82 -22.09
N GLY A 67 0.21 0.15 -21.28
CA GLY A 67 -0.10 1.57 -21.51
C GLY A 67 0.49 2.04 -22.84
N GLY A 68 1.81 2.00 -22.92
CA GLY A 68 2.54 2.36 -24.13
C GLY A 68 3.70 3.30 -23.79
N PRO A 69 4.31 3.97 -24.78
CA PRO A 69 5.43 4.87 -24.54
C PRO A 69 5.01 6.29 -24.12
N ALA A 70 3.73 6.54 -23.87
CA ALA A 70 3.22 7.88 -23.63
C ALA A 70 3.55 8.40 -22.22
N PHE A 71 3.15 9.64 -21.95
CA PHE A 71 3.45 10.32 -20.69
C PHE A 71 2.33 10.21 -19.65
N TYR A 72 1.16 9.66 -20.00
CA TYR A 72 0.03 9.60 -19.08
C TYR A 72 -0.97 8.57 -19.58
N ASP A 73 -0.99 7.38 -18.98
CA ASP A 73 -1.98 6.35 -19.28
C ASP A 73 -2.80 6.01 -18.04
N GLN A 74 -4.00 5.48 -18.25
CA GLN A 74 -4.89 4.99 -17.20
C GLN A 74 -5.22 3.52 -17.46
N LEU A 75 -4.71 2.64 -16.61
CA LEU A 75 -4.92 1.20 -16.71
C LEU A 75 -5.80 0.75 -15.56
N TYR A 76 -6.88 0.03 -15.88
CA TYR A 76 -7.78 -0.63 -14.95
C TYR A 76 -7.80 -2.10 -15.34
N GLY A 77 -7.28 -3.00 -14.51
CA GLY A 77 -7.20 -4.40 -14.91
C GLY A 77 -8.56 -5.00 -15.21
N ASP A 78 -9.64 -4.62 -14.49
CA ASP A 78 -10.99 -4.98 -14.91
C ASP A 78 -11.82 -3.79 -15.42
N ALA A 79 -11.99 -2.76 -14.57
CA ALA A 79 -13.11 -1.82 -14.71
C ALA A 79 -12.95 -0.46 -14.02
N ASP A 80 -13.76 0.53 -14.42
CA ASP A 80 -13.79 1.80 -13.68
C ASP A 80 -14.43 1.63 -12.29
N THR A 81 -15.44 0.78 -12.19
CA THR A 81 -16.20 0.58 -10.95
C THR A 81 -16.57 -0.88 -10.72
N MET A 82 -16.41 -1.33 -9.48
CA MET A 82 -16.79 -2.65 -9.01
C MET A 82 -17.72 -2.56 -7.79
N SER A 83 -18.83 -3.30 -7.82
CA SER A 83 -19.83 -3.27 -6.73
C SER A 83 -20.66 -4.55 -6.65
N GLY A 84 -21.49 -4.65 -5.62
CA GLY A 84 -22.22 -5.88 -5.31
C GLY A 84 -21.27 -6.97 -4.84
N ARG A 85 -21.28 -8.14 -5.50
CA ARG A 85 -20.39 -9.27 -5.24
C ARG A 85 -19.56 -9.60 -6.48
N SER A 86 -19.19 -8.56 -7.23
CA SER A 86 -18.26 -8.69 -8.35
C SER A 86 -16.92 -9.22 -7.86
N ARG A 87 -16.13 -9.76 -8.78
CA ARG A 87 -14.75 -10.18 -8.53
C ARG A 87 -13.89 -9.73 -9.70
N GLY A 88 -12.70 -9.25 -9.43
CA GLY A 88 -11.74 -8.99 -10.48
C GLY A 88 -11.05 -10.24 -10.99
N GLY A 89 -10.32 -10.05 -12.08
CA GLY A 89 -9.30 -10.95 -12.60
C GLY A 89 -7.98 -10.82 -11.85
N ASN A 90 -7.01 -11.64 -12.22
CA ASN A 90 -5.64 -11.48 -11.74
C ASN A 90 -4.79 -10.95 -12.90
N ASP A 91 -4.45 -9.69 -12.86
CA ASP A 91 -4.04 -8.94 -14.03
C ASP A 91 -2.54 -8.69 -14.07
N VAL A 92 -2.02 -8.48 -15.27
CA VAL A 92 -0.64 -8.01 -15.50
C VAL A 92 -0.71 -6.65 -16.15
N LEU A 93 -0.30 -5.62 -15.40
CA LEU A 93 -0.35 -4.24 -15.84
C LEU A 93 1.09 -3.75 -16.04
N ASP A 94 1.35 -3.21 -17.22
CA ASP A 94 2.71 -2.88 -17.64
C ASP A 94 2.74 -1.49 -18.28
N ASP A 95 3.27 -0.50 -17.54
CA ASP A 95 3.45 0.85 -18.04
C ASP A 95 4.93 1.21 -18.22
N PHE A 96 5.40 1.08 -19.46
CA PHE A 96 6.73 1.48 -19.91
C PHE A 96 6.83 2.98 -20.28
N GLY A 97 5.77 3.76 -20.06
CA GLY A 97 5.72 5.19 -20.34
C GLY A 97 6.69 6.00 -19.49
N GLY A 98 7.19 7.12 -20.03
CA GLY A 98 8.14 7.99 -19.32
C GLY A 98 7.49 9.05 -18.43
N GLY A 99 6.18 8.95 -18.16
CA GLY A 99 5.42 9.97 -17.44
C GLY A 99 4.45 9.43 -16.40
N TRP A 100 3.51 10.28 -15.99
CA TRP A 100 2.60 10.11 -14.86
C TRP A 100 1.44 9.19 -15.25
N SER A 101 1.52 7.90 -15.01
CA SER A 101 0.38 7.00 -15.27
C SER A 101 -0.36 6.67 -13.99
N LEU A 102 -1.63 6.25 -14.14
CA LEU A 102 -2.44 5.74 -13.04
C LEU A 102 -2.74 4.27 -13.33
N ILE A 103 -2.31 3.40 -12.43
CA ILE A 103 -2.47 1.96 -12.58
C ILE A 103 -3.30 1.45 -11.40
N TYR A 104 -4.42 0.82 -11.71
CA TYR A 104 -5.30 0.14 -10.76
C TYR A 104 -5.35 -1.32 -11.17
N GLY A 105 -4.90 -2.25 -10.33
CA GLY A 105 -4.90 -3.65 -10.72
C GLY A 105 -6.31 -4.18 -10.98
N ASP A 106 -7.34 -3.73 -10.26
CA ASP A 106 -8.73 -4.05 -10.61
C ASP A 106 -9.51 -2.84 -11.15
N ALA A 107 -9.68 -1.83 -10.30
CA ALA A 107 -10.67 -0.81 -10.57
C ALA A 107 -10.42 0.54 -9.91
N ARG A 108 -11.00 1.61 -10.45
CA ARG A 108 -10.90 2.91 -9.78
C ARG A 108 -11.60 2.92 -8.43
N VAL A 109 -12.76 2.27 -8.31
CA VAL A 109 -13.55 2.27 -7.09
C VAL A 109 -14.18 0.90 -6.87
N MET A 110 -13.98 0.35 -5.67
CA MET A 110 -14.57 -0.90 -5.21
C MET A 110 -15.48 -0.67 -4.01
N THR A 111 -16.70 -1.20 -4.08
CA THR A 111 -17.70 -1.04 -3.01
C THR A 111 -18.44 -2.35 -2.71
N ASP A 112 -19.34 -2.29 -1.71
CA ASP A 112 -20.18 -3.41 -1.27
C ASP A 112 -19.37 -4.64 -0.84
N GLN A 113 -19.44 -5.75 -1.56
CA GLN A 113 -18.71 -7.01 -1.31
C GLN A 113 -17.87 -7.39 -2.53
N ALA A 114 -17.47 -6.39 -3.32
CA ALA A 114 -16.52 -6.58 -4.41
C ALA A 114 -15.21 -7.18 -3.88
N ARG A 115 -14.51 -7.91 -4.73
CA ARG A 115 -13.21 -8.49 -4.40
C ARG A 115 -12.28 -8.22 -5.55
N GLY A 116 -11.09 -7.77 -5.21
CA GLY A 116 -10.03 -7.56 -6.16
C GLY A 116 -9.33 -8.85 -6.55
N GLY A 117 -8.32 -8.64 -7.37
CA GLY A 117 -7.48 -9.58 -8.06
C GLY A 117 -6.33 -10.09 -7.21
N HIS A 118 -5.27 -10.53 -7.88
CA HIS A 118 -3.94 -10.68 -7.30
C HIS A 118 -3.01 -10.37 -8.46
N ASP A 119 -2.59 -9.13 -8.50
CA ASP A 119 -2.16 -8.46 -9.70
C ASP A 119 -0.65 -8.32 -9.69
N VAL A 120 -0.09 -8.20 -10.89
CA VAL A 120 1.32 -7.93 -11.08
C VAL A 120 1.44 -6.63 -11.83
N ILE A 121 1.90 -5.61 -11.11
CA ILE A 121 2.08 -4.26 -11.64
C ILE A 121 3.56 -4.03 -11.90
N PHE A 122 3.88 -3.80 -13.17
CA PHE A 122 5.19 -3.34 -13.63
C PHE A 122 5.10 -1.88 -14.05
N GLY A 123 5.97 -1.05 -13.50
CA GLY A 123 6.11 0.34 -13.93
C GLY A 123 5.32 1.36 -13.13
N GLY A 124 5.21 2.55 -13.72
CA GLY A 124 4.68 3.76 -13.11
C GLY A 124 5.78 4.63 -12.49
N ALA A 125 6.16 5.70 -13.20
CA ALA A 125 6.57 6.89 -12.49
C ALA A 125 5.28 7.39 -11.80
N ASP A 126 5.29 7.46 -10.48
CA ASP A 126 4.38 8.28 -9.67
C ASP A 126 3.21 7.59 -8.91
N ALA A 127 2.34 6.71 -9.46
CA ALA A 127 1.22 6.12 -8.66
C ALA A 127 0.66 4.76 -9.13
N ALA A 128 0.78 3.73 -8.29
CA ALA A 128 0.17 2.40 -8.48
C ALA A 128 -0.70 1.99 -7.26
N TRP A 129 -1.85 1.39 -7.55
CA TRP A 129 -2.74 0.75 -6.58
C TRP A 129 -2.91 -0.70 -7.01
N GLY A 130 -2.60 -1.66 -6.14
CA GLY A 130 -2.76 -3.06 -6.48
C GLY A 130 -4.21 -3.41 -6.76
N ASP A 131 -5.20 -2.93 -6.00
CA ASP A 131 -6.61 -3.08 -6.40
C ASP A 131 -7.22 -1.80 -6.96
N ALA A 132 -7.30 -0.74 -6.13
CA ALA A 132 -8.20 0.37 -6.40
C ALA A 132 -7.90 1.70 -5.74
N TRP A 133 -8.17 2.81 -6.42
CA TRP A 133 -8.02 4.14 -5.81
C TRP A 133 -8.82 4.31 -4.50
N GLY A 134 -10.00 3.71 -4.40
CA GLY A 134 -10.83 3.77 -3.20
C GLY A 134 -11.67 2.52 -2.99
N MET A 135 -11.62 2.02 -1.76
CA MET A 135 -12.30 0.81 -1.33
C MET A 135 -13.19 1.11 -0.14
N SER A 136 -14.45 0.66 -0.24
CA SER A 136 -15.43 0.87 0.83
C SER A 136 -16.41 -0.29 1.00
N GLY A 137 -17.21 -0.24 2.07
CA GLY A 137 -18.17 -1.30 2.38
C GLY A 137 -17.46 -2.50 2.99
N GLN A 138 -17.72 -3.70 2.48
CA GLN A 138 -17.08 -4.98 2.81
C GLN A 138 -16.23 -5.48 1.64
N SER A 139 -15.71 -4.56 0.83
CA SER A 139 -14.79 -4.88 -0.25
C SER A 139 -13.51 -5.51 0.30
N ARG A 140 -12.82 -6.26 -0.55
CA ARG A 140 -11.55 -6.90 -0.19
C ARG A 140 -10.58 -6.72 -1.34
N GLY A 141 -9.39 -6.28 -1.01
CA GLY A 141 -8.29 -6.31 -1.93
C GLY A 141 -7.73 -7.71 -2.06
N GLY A 142 -6.66 -7.85 -2.82
CA GLY A 142 -5.90 -9.07 -2.90
C GLY A 142 -4.41 -8.85 -2.84
N ASP A 143 -3.71 -9.93 -2.52
CA ASP A 143 -2.25 -10.03 -2.42
C ASP A 143 -1.56 -9.73 -3.78
N ASP A 144 -0.99 -8.54 -3.89
CA ASP A 144 -0.45 -7.98 -5.11
C ASP A 144 1.08 -7.94 -5.13
N LEU A 145 1.63 -7.86 -6.34
CA LEU A 145 3.06 -7.66 -6.58
C LEU A 145 3.28 -6.38 -7.37
N ILE A 146 3.80 -5.35 -6.69
CA ILE A 146 4.09 -4.06 -7.29
C ILE A 146 5.60 -3.88 -7.43
N LEU A 147 6.05 -3.69 -8.68
CA LEU A 147 7.46 -3.53 -9.05
C LEU A 147 7.68 -2.17 -9.72
N LEU A 148 8.10 -1.19 -8.92
CA LEU A 148 8.39 0.16 -9.40
C LEU A 148 9.71 0.20 -10.17
N GLU A 149 9.76 1.07 -11.18
CA GLU A 149 10.93 1.25 -12.04
C GLU A 149 11.67 2.56 -11.75
N ASP A 150 13.02 2.50 -11.75
CA ASP A 150 13.86 3.68 -11.53
C ASP A 150 13.79 4.64 -12.72
N ARG A 151 13.05 5.74 -12.51
CA ARG A 151 12.89 6.84 -13.46
C ARG A 151 13.28 8.21 -12.87
N GLY A 152 13.90 8.22 -11.69
CA GLY A 152 14.42 9.44 -11.04
C GLY A 152 13.36 10.43 -10.54
N VAL A 153 12.14 9.95 -10.28
CA VAL A 153 11.03 10.70 -9.67
C VAL A 153 10.58 10.00 -8.38
N MET A 154 9.74 10.67 -7.58
CA MET A 154 9.17 10.03 -6.40
C MET A 154 8.02 9.12 -6.79
N ASN A 155 8.11 7.83 -6.45
CA ASN A 155 7.04 6.87 -6.74
C ASN A 155 6.13 6.72 -5.53
N HIS A 156 4.82 6.67 -5.77
CA HIS A 156 3.83 6.30 -4.76
C HIS A 156 3.29 4.91 -5.11
N ALA A 157 3.36 3.99 -4.16
CA ALA A 157 2.75 2.67 -4.29
C ALA A 157 1.83 2.41 -3.11
N HIS A 158 0.71 1.76 -3.40
CA HIS A 158 -0.28 1.30 -2.46
C HIS A 158 -0.58 -0.14 -2.83
N GLY A 159 -0.41 -1.08 -1.91
CA GLY A 159 -0.71 -2.47 -2.20
C GLY A 159 -2.19 -2.64 -2.49
N ASP A 160 -3.11 -2.04 -1.73
CA ASP A 160 -4.52 -2.03 -2.16
C ASP A 160 -4.98 -0.69 -2.74
N ALA A 161 -4.96 0.37 -1.91
CA ALA A 161 -5.84 1.51 -2.16
C ALA A 161 -5.35 2.89 -1.73
N GLY A 162 -5.92 3.94 -2.33
CA GLY A 162 -5.72 5.30 -1.83
C GLY A 162 -6.44 5.52 -0.49
N ALA A 163 -7.59 4.88 -0.31
CA ALA A 163 -8.33 4.89 0.94
C ALA A 163 -9.13 3.60 1.15
N LEU A 164 -9.03 3.04 2.35
CA LEU A 164 -9.86 1.95 2.86
C LEU A 164 -10.89 2.49 3.84
N GLU A 165 -12.18 2.29 3.55
CA GLU A 165 -13.28 2.79 4.37
C GLU A 165 -14.29 1.69 4.78
N GLY A 166 -14.91 1.86 5.94
CA GLY A 166 -16.02 1.02 6.39
C GLY A 166 -15.52 -0.30 6.99
N GLU A 167 -15.80 -1.42 6.34
CA GLU A 167 -15.36 -2.78 6.71
C GLU A 167 -14.47 -3.40 5.62
N ALA A 168 -13.87 -2.54 4.78
CA ALA A 168 -12.95 -2.94 3.72
C ALA A 168 -11.70 -3.60 4.31
N ARG A 169 -11.06 -4.46 3.52
CA ARG A 169 -9.84 -5.16 3.94
C ARG A 169 -8.81 -5.11 2.83
N GLY A 170 -7.58 -4.85 3.22
CA GLY A 170 -6.45 -5.02 2.34
C GLY A 170 -6.01 -6.48 2.16
N GLY A 171 -5.10 -6.69 1.21
CA GLY A 171 -4.40 -7.93 0.86
C GLY A 171 -2.99 -7.97 1.43
N ASP A 172 -2.34 -9.14 1.36
CA ASP A 172 -0.96 -9.30 1.82
C ASP A 172 0.02 -9.03 0.67
N ASP A 173 0.61 -7.85 0.61
CA ASP A 173 1.26 -7.33 -0.58
C ASP A 173 2.79 -7.42 -0.57
N ILE A 174 3.37 -7.44 -1.77
CA ILE A 174 4.82 -7.31 -1.96
C ILE A 174 5.09 -6.11 -2.84
N ILE A 175 5.64 -5.06 -2.23
CA ILE A 175 5.96 -3.82 -2.92
C ILE A 175 7.45 -3.61 -2.94
N ARG A 176 7.98 -3.40 -4.14
CA ARG A 176 9.37 -3.06 -4.37
C ARG A 176 9.47 -1.70 -5.02
N GLY A 177 10.05 -0.78 -4.26
CA GLY A 177 10.51 0.53 -4.71
C GLY A 177 11.52 0.46 -5.86
N ALA A 178 11.84 1.64 -6.33
CA ALA A 178 12.71 1.88 -7.45
C ALA A 178 14.13 2.23 -6.94
N GLY A 179 14.80 3.16 -7.60
CA GLY A 179 15.82 3.98 -6.95
C GLY A 179 15.29 5.41 -6.89
N GLY A 180 15.88 6.24 -6.03
CA GLY A 180 15.33 7.57 -5.73
C GLY A 180 14.50 7.53 -4.45
N VAL A 181 13.70 8.56 -4.21
CA VAL A 181 12.88 8.64 -2.99
C VAL A 181 11.51 8.08 -3.29
N ASP A 182 11.12 7.02 -2.62
CA ASP A 182 9.81 6.39 -2.75
C ASP A 182 8.93 6.64 -1.52
N GLU A 183 7.62 6.68 -1.73
CA GLU A 183 6.63 6.65 -0.67
C GLU A 183 5.72 5.43 -0.86
N ILE A 184 5.86 4.45 0.04
CA ILE A 184 5.23 3.13 -0.11
C ILE A 184 4.28 2.90 1.07
N PHE A 185 3.07 2.48 0.75
CA PHE A 185 2.04 2.01 1.69
C PHE A 185 1.75 0.56 1.36
N GLY A 186 1.83 -0.36 2.33
CA GLY A 186 1.40 -1.73 2.10
C GLY A 186 -0.09 -1.78 1.78
N ASP A 187 -0.98 -1.16 2.57
CA ASP A 187 -2.39 -1.08 2.16
C ASP A 187 -2.78 0.26 1.50
N ALA A 188 -2.82 1.33 2.30
CA ALA A 188 -3.51 2.55 1.90
C ALA A 188 -3.09 3.83 2.61
N VAL A 189 -3.20 4.98 1.93
CA VAL A 189 -2.86 6.27 2.57
C VAL A 189 -3.74 6.55 3.80
N ALA A 190 -5.04 6.25 3.71
CA ALA A 190 -5.99 6.49 4.78
C ALA A 190 -6.89 5.28 5.02
N MET A 191 -6.89 4.80 6.26
CA MET A 191 -7.72 3.71 6.73
C MET A 191 -8.72 4.24 7.75
N SER A 192 -10.02 4.08 7.47
CA SER A 192 -11.07 4.58 8.36
C SER A 192 -12.26 3.64 8.55
N GLY A 193 -12.64 3.41 9.81
CA GLY A 193 -13.75 2.55 10.17
C GLY A 193 -13.28 1.27 10.85
N ALA A 194 -13.95 0.15 10.55
CA ALA A 194 -13.62 -1.19 10.99
C ALA A 194 -12.83 -1.95 9.91
N VAL A 195 -11.83 -1.29 9.35
CA VAL A 195 -10.98 -1.81 8.27
C VAL A 195 -9.88 -2.71 8.83
N CYS A 196 -9.34 -3.60 7.99
CA CYS A 196 -8.16 -4.39 8.35
C CYS A 196 -7.12 -4.23 7.25
N GLY A 197 -5.88 -3.95 7.62
CA GLY A 197 -4.75 -4.10 6.72
C GLY A 197 -4.33 -5.55 6.55
N GLY A 198 -3.51 -5.81 5.54
CA GLY A 198 -2.83 -7.08 5.28
C GLY A 198 -1.41 -7.12 5.84
N ASP A 199 -0.79 -8.30 5.79
CA ASP A 199 0.59 -8.50 6.29
C ASP A 199 1.59 -8.32 5.13
N ASP A 200 2.26 -7.18 5.07
CA ASP A 200 2.98 -6.70 3.88
C ASP A 200 4.50 -6.89 3.91
N VAL A 201 5.11 -6.90 2.72
CA VAL A 201 6.57 -6.92 2.55
C VAL A 201 7.01 -5.78 1.63
N LEU A 202 7.68 -4.79 2.23
CA LEU A 202 8.03 -3.53 1.57
C LEU A 202 9.54 -3.36 1.43
N PHE A 203 10.00 -2.97 0.25
CA PHE A 203 11.42 -2.71 -0.04
C PHE A 203 11.60 -1.31 -0.65
N GLY A 204 12.21 -0.36 0.06
CA GLY A 204 12.54 0.98 -0.46
C GLY A 204 13.66 0.93 -1.50
N ARG A 205 14.76 0.25 -1.15
CA ARG A 205 16.00 0.04 -1.92
C ARG A 205 16.96 1.23 -1.88
N ASP A 206 17.22 1.92 -2.97
CA ASP A 206 18.28 2.92 -3.03
C ASP A 206 17.63 4.32 -3.00
N GLY A 207 17.89 5.11 -1.97
CA GLY A 207 17.38 6.48 -1.83
C GLY A 207 16.82 6.73 -0.43
N ASP A 208 16.38 7.97 -0.16
CA ASP A 208 15.85 8.33 1.17
C ASP A 208 14.33 8.09 1.18
N ASP A 209 13.88 6.89 1.55
CA ASP A 209 12.50 6.42 1.34
C ASP A 209 11.57 6.65 2.55
N ILE A 210 10.25 6.60 2.32
CA ILE A 210 9.22 6.58 3.36
C ILE A 210 8.36 5.34 3.19
N LEU A 211 8.36 4.47 4.20
CA LEU A 211 7.63 3.20 4.19
C LEU A 211 6.62 3.19 5.33
N PHE A 212 5.37 2.85 5.01
CA PHE A 212 4.29 2.55 5.95
C PHE A 212 3.85 1.12 5.71
N GLY A 213 3.89 0.27 6.75
CA GLY A 213 3.36 -1.09 6.65
C GLY A 213 1.93 -1.07 6.14
N ASP A 214 1.03 -0.37 6.82
CA ASP A 214 -0.33 -0.20 6.29
C ASP A 214 -0.58 1.20 5.69
N ALA A 215 -0.43 2.24 6.52
CA ALA A 215 -1.10 3.51 6.23
C ALA A 215 -0.45 4.77 6.79
N ARG A 216 -0.74 5.93 6.19
CA ARG A 216 -0.41 7.20 6.85
C ARG A 216 -1.29 7.43 8.09
N THR A 217 -2.58 7.16 7.96
CA THR A 217 -3.55 7.43 9.04
C THR A 217 -4.49 6.26 9.24
N LEU A 218 -4.48 5.72 10.46
CA LEU A 218 -5.39 4.69 10.93
C LEU A 218 -6.42 5.31 11.90
N SER A 219 -7.69 5.37 11.47
CA SER A 219 -8.74 6.11 12.18
C SER A 219 -10.02 5.33 12.43
N VAL A 220 -10.64 5.56 13.59
CA VAL A 220 -11.90 4.91 14.00
C VAL A 220 -13.15 5.77 13.69
N ILE A 221 -12.98 7.02 13.20
CA ILE A 221 -14.01 8.08 13.20
C ILE A 221 -15.33 7.69 12.49
N THR A 222 -15.29 6.77 11.53
CA THR A 222 -16.44 6.33 10.72
C THR A 222 -17.01 4.97 11.12
N SER A 223 -16.52 4.35 12.20
CA SER A 223 -16.94 3.00 12.62
C SER A 223 -18.39 2.96 13.11
N PRO A 224 -19.23 2.02 12.63
CA PRO A 224 -20.53 1.74 13.23
C PRO A 224 -20.40 1.37 14.71
N GLU A 225 -21.43 1.70 15.51
CA GLU A 225 -21.46 1.30 16.93
C GLU A 225 -21.37 -0.23 17.06
N GLY A 226 -20.35 -0.72 17.78
CA GLY A 226 -20.10 -2.15 17.96
C GLY A 226 -19.30 -2.81 16.83
N ALA A 227 -18.82 -2.06 15.85
CA ALA A 227 -17.87 -2.58 14.86
C ALA A 227 -16.51 -2.89 15.51
N GLN A 228 -15.76 -3.80 14.89
CA GLN A 228 -14.41 -4.13 15.33
C GLN A 228 -13.51 -2.89 15.16
N ALA A 229 -12.57 -2.71 16.08
CA ALA A 229 -11.50 -1.74 15.93
C ALA A 229 -10.76 -1.95 14.59
N PRO A 230 -10.33 -0.89 13.90
CA PRO A 230 -9.44 -1.05 12.78
C PRO A 230 -8.13 -1.67 13.27
N ARG A 231 -7.61 -2.62 12.50
CA ARG A 231 -6.39 -3.35 12.80
C ARG A 231 -5.43 -3.26 11.62
N ALA A 232 -4.18 -2.98 11.92
CA ALA A 232 -3.07 -3.05 10.99
C ALA A 232 -2.47 -4.48 10.91
N GLY A 233 -1.68 -4.70 9.86
CA GLY A 233 -0.93 -5.89 9.52
C GLY A 233 0.30 -6.15 10.37
N ASP A 234 0.84 -7.37 10.29
CA ASP A 234 2.17 -7.69 10.83
C ASP A 234 3.21 -7.62 9.69
N ASP A 235 3.93 -6.50 9.58
CA ASP A 235 4.66 -6.14 8.36
C ASP A 235 6.17 -6.42 8.40
N SER A 236 6.78 -6.47 7.21
CA SER A 236 8.23 -6.55 7.03
C SER A 236 8.77 -5.45 6.12
N LEU A 237 9.41 -4.45 6.72
CA LEU A 237 9.92 -3.27 6.02
C LEU A 237 11.45 -3.30 5.92
N PHE A 238 11.94 -3.04 4.71
CA PHE A 238 13.36 -2.92 4.38
C PHE A 238 13.59 -1.56 3.71
N GLY A 239 14.19 -0.61 4.44
CA GLY A 239 14.54 0.73 3.91
C GLY A 239 15.51 0.60 2.75
N GLY A 240 16.74 0.18 3.04
CA GLY A 240 17.74 -0.13 2.01
C GLY A 240 18.98 0.75 2.18
N ASP A 241 19.52 1.33 1.12
CA ASP A 241 20.61 2.31 1.18
C ASP A 241 20.02 3.72 1.10
N GLY A 242 20.31 4.58 2.08
CA GLY A 242 19.71 5.91 2.18
C GLY A 242 19.32 6.22 3.61
N ASN A 243 18.74 7.40 3.87
CA ASN A 243 18.22 7.77 5.18
C ASN A 243 16.69 7.62 5.16
N ASP A 244 16.23 6.46 5.60
CA ASP A 244 14.85 6.05 5.41
C ASP A 244 13.98 6.41 6.62
N ILE A 245 12.66 6.52 6.41
CA ILE A 245 11.65 6.64 7.47
C ILE A 245 10.73 5.42 7.41
N LEU A 246 10.77 4.60 8.46
CA LEU A 246 9.99 3.37 8.55
C LEU A 246 8.94 3.50 9.65
N HIS A 247 7.68 3.41 9.25
CA HIS A 247 6.51 3.25 10.11
C HIS A 247 6.07 1.80 10.04
N GLY A 248 6.09 1.10 11.18
CA GLY A 248 5.63 -0.28 11.29
C GLY A 248 4.23 -0.43 10.71
N ASP A 249 3.25 0.22 11.33
CA ASP A 249 1.90 0.32 10.78
C ASP A 249 1.66 1.69 10.11
N ALA A 250 1.67 2.75 10.94
CA ALA A 250 1.16 4.05 10.53
C ALA A 250 1.81 5.26 11.21
N GLU A 251 1.75 6.41 10.55
CA GLU A 251 2.16 7.70 11.13
C GLU A 251 1.24 8.06 12.30
N THR A 252 -0.08 8.00 12.06
CA THR A 252 -1.10 8.39 13.04
C THR A 252 -2.04 7.24 13.34
N ILE A 253 -2.04 6.78 14.59
CA ILE A 253 -2.99 5.76 15.10
C ILE A 253 -3.96 6.43 16.09
N TRP A 254 -5.26 6.49 15.73
CA TRP A 254 -6.28 7.07 16.60
C TRP A 254 -6.76 6.07 17.66
N TRP A 255 -7.18 6.61 18.82
CA TRP A 255 -7.66 5.85 19.98
C TRP A 255 -8.62 4.72 19.61
N GLY A 256 -8.20 3.49 19.95
CA GLY A 256 -9.00 2.28 19.78
C GLY A 256 -8.69 1.49 18.51
N ALA A 257 -7.80 1.98 17.63
CA ALA A 257 -7.15 1.16 16.62
C ALA A 257 -6.06 0.26 17.25
N THR A 258 -5.61 -0.75 16.53
CA THR A 258 -4.49 -1.61 16.94
C THR A 258 -3.50 -1.80 15.80
N GLY A 259 -2.22 -1.55 16.06
CA GLY A 259 -1.10 -2.00 15.24
C GLY A 259 -0.93 -3.53 15.24
N GLY A 260 -0.12 -4.04 14.32
CA GLY A 260 0.42 -5.39 14.31
C GLY A 260 1.85 -5.46 14.81
N ASN A 261 2.55 -6.55 14.48
CA ASN A 261 3.87 -6.86 15.01
C ASN A 261 4.94 -6.82 13.92
N ASP A 262 5.65 -5.71 13.83
CA ASP A 262 6.43 -5.45 12.62
C ASP A 262 7.90 -5.84 12.73
N ARG A 263 8.52 -6.04 11.57
CA ARG A 263 9.94 -6.33 11.43
C ARG A 263 10.58 -5.26 10.56
N LEU A 264 11.38 -4.40 11.19
CA LEU A 264 11.94 -3.23 10.54
C LEU A 264 13.46 -3.38 10.37
N THR A 265 13.95 -3.12 9.16
CA THR A 265 15.39 -3.03 8.84
C THR A 265 15.64 -1.72 8.10
N GLY A 266 16.40 -0.81 8.70
CA GLY A 266 16.73 0.47 8.06
C GLY A 266 17.73 0.26 6.92
N GLY A 267 18.78 -0.51 7.18
CA GLY A 267 19.81 -0.82 6.19
C GLY A 267 21.01 0.11 6.32
N GLY A 268 21.21 0.98 5.34
CA GLY A 268 22.43 1.73 5.10
C GLY A 268 22.20 3.22 5.06
N GLY A 269 22.14 3.87 6.21
CA GLY A 269 22.22 5.32 6.34
C GLY A 269 21.84 5.72 7.75
N ALA A 270 21.35 6.93 7.94
CA ALA A 270 20.84 7.37 9.24
C ALA A 270 19.31 7.28 9.23
N ASP A 271 18.79 6.12 9.63
CA ASP A 271 17.38 5.80 9.46
C ASP A 271 16.53 6.28 10.64
N ILE A 272 15.25 6.48 10.41
CA ILE A 272 14.26 6.85 11.43
C ILE A 272 13.24 5.73 11.54
N PHE A 273 13.23 5.06 12.69
CA PHE A 273 12.18 4.11 13.05
C PHE A 273 11.12 4.87 13.85
N VAL A 274 9.91 4.97 13.31
CA VAL A 274 8.81 5.71 13.92
C VAL A 274 7.95 4.78 14.76
N VAL A 275 7.68 5.20 15.99
CA VAL A 275 6.83 4.53 16.96
C VAL A 275 5.67 5.48 17.26
N ALA A 276 4.47 5.17 16.75
CA ALA A 276 3.32 6.05 16.84
C ALA A 276 2.50 5.83 18.12
N GLY A 277 2.48 6.77 19.06
CA GLY A 277 1.61 6.69 20.25
C GLY A 277 2.20 5.94 21.46
N ASP A 278 1.37 5.78 22.50
CA ASP A 278 1.77 5.24 23.81
C ASP A 278 1.19 3.85 24.14
N SER A 279 0.39 3.29 23.23
CA SER A 279 -0.29 2.00 23.36
C SER A 279 -0.80 1.52 22.00
N SER A 280 -0.96 0.21 21.85
CA SER A 280 -1.54 -0.53 20.71
C SER A 280 -0.69 -0.82 19.47
N ASN A 281 0.59 -0.47 19.41
CA ASN A 281 1.49 -0.71 18.24
C ASN A 281 2.09 -2.14 18.19
N GLY A 282 1.34 -3.14 18.65
CA GLY A 282 1.83 -4.52 18.81
C GLY A 282 3.26 -4.67 19.38
N HIS A 283 4.05 -5.55 18.77
CA HIS A 283 5.35 -6.02 19.29
C HIS A 283 6.47 -5.96 18.24
N ASP A 284 6.87 -4.75 17.86
CA ASP A 284 7.84 -4.52 16.79
C ASP A 284 9.26 -4.97 17.14
N VAL A 285 9.99 -5.36 16.10
CA VAL A 285 11.39 -5.74 16.16
C VAL A 285 12.19 -4.98 15.11
N ILE A 286 13.05 -4.08 15.58
CA ILE A 286 14.04 -3.39 14.75
C ILE A 286 15.32 -4.24 14.73
N LEU A 287 15.78 -4.58 13.52
CA LEU A 287 16.79 -5.62 13.31
C LEU A 287 18.25 -5.12 13.29
N ASP A 288 18.46 -3.84 12.97
CA ASP A 288 19.80 -3.28 12.74
C ASP A 288 20.07 -1.90 13.36
N TYR A 289 19.23 -1.50 14.33
CA TYR A 289 19.35 -0.21 15.03
C TYR A 289 20.78 0.11 15.50
N GLY A 290 21.17 1.37 15.30
CA GLY A 290 22.44 1.93 15.74
C GLY A 290 23.52 1.92 14.65
N ARG A 291 23.16 1.52 13.43
CA ARG A 291 23.98 1.75 12.24
C ARG A 291 23.79 3.21 11.81
N GLY A 292 24.81 3.79 11.15
CA GLY A 292 24.77 5.12 10.49
C GLY A 292 24.25 6.37 11.24
N GLY A 293 23.82 6.29 12.50
CA GLY A 293 23.22 7.39 13.25
C GLY A 293 21.71 7.28 13.48
N ASP A 294 21.13 6.08 13.38
CA ASP A 294 19.68 5.84 13.48
C ASP A 294 19.00 6.54 14.67
N VAL A 295 17.74 6.91 14.46
CA VAL A 295 16.89 7.56 15.44
C VAL A 295 15.66 6.70 15.69
N LEU A 296 15.34 6.48 16.97
CA LEU A 296 14.03 5.98 17.38
C LEU A 296 13.12 7.17 17.67
N ARG A 297 12.12 7.40 16.82
CA ARG A 297 11.24 8.56 16.90
C ARG A 297 9.90 8.18 17.49
N PHE A 298 9.51 8.85 18.57
CA PHE A 298 8.21 8.69 19.20
C PHE A 298 7.28 9.83 18.79
N GLU A 299 6.19 9.51 18.11
CA GLU A 299 5.20 10.49 17.66
C GLU A 299 3.85 10.29 18.36
N PHE A 300 2.94 11.26 18.21
CA PHE A 300 1.56 11.22 18.73
C PHE A 300 1.41 10.99 20.25
N LEU A 301 2.47 11.22 21.02
CA LEU A 301 2.42 11.24 22.48
C LEU A 301 1.66 12.49 22.99
N PRO A 302 0.74 12.38 23.97
CA PRO A 302 0.08 13.52 24.61
C PRO A 302 1.03 14.63 25.08
N ILE A 303 1.11 15.74 24.33
CA ILE A 303 2.09 16.85 24.54
C ILE A 303 2.06 17.45 25.97
N LEU A 304 0.92 17.36 26.68
CA LEU A 304 0.71 17.96 28.00
C LEU A 304 1.12 17.07 29.18
N VAL A 305 1.52 15.83 28.94
CA VAL A 305 1.90 14.88 29.99
C VAL A 305 3.28 14.29 29.66
N PRO A 306 4.26 14.32 30.60
CA PRO A 306 5.51 13.61 30.40
C PRO A 306 5.27 12.11 30.24
N HIS A 307 5.81 11.52 29.18
CA HIS A 307 5.74 10.08 28.94
C HIS A 307 6.96 9.43 29.54
N ARG A 308 6.73 8.44 30.41
CA ARG A 308 7.79 7.65 31.01
C ARG A 308 7.70 6.23 30.50
N LEU A 309 8.69 5.83 29.70
CA LEU A 309 8.79 4.47 29.18
C LEU A 309 9.83 3.68 29.99
N GLU A 310 9.59 2.38 30.12
CA GLU A 310 10.53 1.46 30.75
C GLU A 310 11.29 0.70 29.65
N ALA A 311 12.61 0.70 29.76
CA ALA A 311 13.50 -0.08 28.92
C ALA A 311 14.22 -1.13 29.76
N ARG A 312 14.45 -2.31 29.21
CA ARG A 312 15.24 -3.37 29.85
C ARG A 312 16.07 -4.12 28.83
N VAL A 313 17.14 -4.77 29.29
CA VAL A 313 17.97 -5.62 28.43
C VAL A 313 17.54 -7.06 28.60
N GLU A 314 17.09 -7.69 27.52
CA GLU A 314 16.69 -9.10 27.46
C GLU A 314 17.46 -9.81 26.34
N ASP A 315 18.16 -10.89 26.67
CA ASP A 315 18.92 -11.70 25.71
C ASP A 315 19.83 -10.91 24.76
N GLY A 316 20.43 -9.82 25.26
CA GLY A 316 21.32 -8.95 24.49
C GLY A 316 20.62 -7.95 23.56
N SER A 317 19.31 -7.77 23.73
CA SER A 317 18.49 -6.77 23.03
C SER A 317 17.93 -5.76 24.02
N THR A 318 17.68 -4.53 23.57
CA THR A 318 16.97 -3.53 24.36
C THR A 318 15.49 -3.62 24.05
N VAL A 319 14.65 -3.82 25.05
CA VAL A 319 13.19 -3.90 24.93
C VAL A 319 12.58 -2.69 25.63
N ILE A 320 11.81 -1.90 24.88
CA ILE A 320 11.10 -0.72 25.37
C ILE A 320 9.61 -1.07 25.44
N THR A 321 8.98 -0.86 26.59
CA THR A 321 7.55 -1.17 26.81
C THR A 321 6.68 0.06 26.53
N LEU A 322 5.61 -0.12 25.75
CA LEU A 322 4.70 0.92 25.24
C LEU A 322 3.26 0.57 25.59
N GLY A 323 2.83 0.84 26.83
CA GLY A 323 1.50 0.43 27.28
C GLY A 323 1.33 -1.09 27.25
N ASP A 324 0.57 -1.60 26.29
CA ASP A 324 0.37 -3.03 26.01
C ASP A 324 1.31 -3.63 24.95
N GLY A 325 2.06 -2.79 24.22
CA GLY A 325 3.01 -3.18 23.18
C GLY A 325 4.48 -3.06 23.59
N THR A 326 5.38 -3.38 22.66
CA THR A 326 6.83 -3.29 22.85
C THR A 326 7.56 -2.96 21.55
N VAL A 327 8.66 -2.22 21.65
CA VAL A 327 9.67 -2.14 20.57
C VAL A 327 10.95 -2.81 21.03
N THR A 328 11.42 -3.77 20.26
CA THR A 328 12.65 -4.52 20.52
C THR A 328 13.75 -4.11 19.56
N LEU A 329 14.84 -3.56 20.09
CA LEU A 329 16.07 -3.29 19.34
C LEU A 329 16.97 -4.52 19.40
N ARG A 330 16.87 -5.37 18.38
CA ARG A 330 17.48 -6.70 18.38
C ARG A 330 19.00 -6.61 18.41
N GLY A 331 19.62 -7.23 19.41
CA GLY A 331 21.08 -7.28 19.52
C GLY A 331 21.74 -5.93 19.87
N TYR A 332 20.95 -4.89 20.18
CA TYR A 332 21.45 -3.58 20.55
C TYR A 332 21.40 -3.38 22.07
N VAL A 333 22.54 -3.03 22.66
CA VAL A 333 22.67 -2.60 24.06
C VAL A 333 23.56 -1.37 24.07
N GLY A 334 22.98 -0.20 24.32
CA GLY A 334 23.70 1.07 24.20
C GLY A 334 22.87 2.29 24.59
N ALA A 335 23.45 3.47 24.37
CA ALA A 335 22.75 4.73 24.55
C ALA A 335 21.77 4.93 23.38
N LEU A 336 20.49 5.09 23.70
CA LEU A 336 19.46 5.31 22.70
C LEU A 336 19.55 6.73 22.12
N ASN A 337 19.52 6.83 20.79
CA ASN A 337 19.31 8.07 20.07
C ASN A 337 17.81 8.19 19.78
N THR A 338 17.13 9.05 20.53
CA THR A 338 15.67 9.17 20.49
C THR A 338 15.22 10.60 20.20
N SER A 339 14.14 10.75 19.45
CA SER A 339 13.45 12.03 19.26
C SER A 339 11.97 11.90 19.60
N SER A 340 11.35 12.98 20.08
CA SER A 340 9.92 13.02 20.39
C SER A 340 9.43 14.47 20.37
N ASP A 341 8.19 14.67 19.93
CA ASP A 341 7.52 15.97 19.98
C ASP A 341 6.93 16.28 21.37
N ALA A 342 6.77 15.26 22.21
CA ALA A 342 6.37 15.39 23.60
C ALA A 342 7.56 15.17 24.55
N PRO A 343 7.50 15.68 25.80
CA PRO A 343 8.48 15.34 26.83
C PRO A 343 8.50 13.83 27.08
N LEU A 344 9.64 13.20 26.79
CA LEU A 344 9.85 11.76 26.89
C LEU A 344 11.03 11.46 27.83
N ASP A 345 10.82 10.52 28.75
CA ASP A 345 11.86 9.97 29.63
C ASP A 345 11.85 8.44 29.51
N ILE A 346 12.98 7.85 29.11
CA ILE A 346 13.15 6.39 29.02
C ILE A 346 14.03 5.96 30.19
N VAL A 347 13.47 5.14 31.07
CA VAL A 347 14.17 4.66 32.27
C VAL A 347 14.53 3.19 32.12
N PHE A 348 15.81 2.90 32.28
CA PHE A 348 16.29 1.52 32.36
C PHE A 348 15.96 0.91 33.73
N VAL A 349 15.25 -0.22 33.72
CA VAL A 349 14.82 -0.99 34.90
C VAL A 349 15.48 -2.35 34.98
#